data_AF-A0A2N2SAE3-F1
#
_entry.id   AF-A0A2N2SAE3-F1
#
_cell.length_a   1.000
_cell.length_b   1.000
_cell.length_c   1.000
_cell.angle_alpha   90.00
_cell.angle_beta   90.00
_cell.angle_gamma   90.00
#
_symmetry.space_group_name_H-M   'P 1'
#
loop_
_entity.id
_entity.type
_entity.pdbx_description
1 polymer ?
#
loop_
_entity_poly.entity_id
_entity_poly.type
_entity_poly.pdbx_seq_one_letter_code
_entity_poly.pdbx_strand_id
1 'polypeptide(L)' 'AKAEAAPKRPVGRPRDTLMETVAKTAARTVGSELGRRLIRGVLGSLLGGRK' A
#
# COMPACT_ATOMS: atom_id res chain seq x y z
N ALA A 1 15.80 -30.06 -4.65
CA ALA A 1 14.93 -29.34 -3.70
C ALA A 1 14.76 -27.90 -4.18
N LYS A 2 13.51 -27.45 -4.34
CA LYS A 2 13.09 -26.07 -4.69
C LYS A 2 13.09 -25.18 -3.42
N ALA A 3 13.06 -23.87 -3.65
CA ALA A 3 13.02 -22.73 -2.72
C ALA A 3 14.43 -22.22 -2.35
N GLU A 4 14.83 -20.99 -2.62
CA GLU A 4 14.06 -19.74 -2.64
C GLU A 4 14.69 -18.79 -3.67
N ALA A 5 13.92 -18.41 -4.69
CA ALA A 5 14.34 -17.38 -5.65
C ALA A 5 14.30 -16.03 -4.93
N ALA A 6 15.44 -15.64 -4.33
CA ALA A 6 15.62 -14.32 -3.75
C ALA A 6 15.18 -13.26 -4.80
N PRO A 7 14.24 -12.35 -4.47
CA PRO A 7 13.78 -11.38 -5.44
C PRO A 7 14.97 -10.50 -5.83
N LYS A 8 15.37 -10.61 -7.11
CA LYS A 8 16.37 -9.73 -7.72
C LYS A 8 15.90 -8.29 -7.49
N ARG A 9 16.63 -7.57 -6.64
CA ARG A 9 16.31 -6.18 -6.26
C ARG A 9 16.19 -5.38 -7.56
N PRO A 10 15.08 -4.68 -7.81
CA PRO A 10 14.90 -3.94 -9.05
C PRO A 10 16.04 -2.94 -9.18
N VAL A 11 16.77 -3.04 -10.30
CA VAL A 11 17.82 -2.10 -10.70
C VAL A 11 17.20 -0.71 -10.76
N GLY A 12 17.76 0.22 -9.98
CA GLY A 12 17.54 1.66 -10.07
C GLY A 12 16.08 2.11 -10.06
N ARG A 13 15.57 2.52 -8.89
CA ARG A 13 14.38 3.38 -8.86
C ARG A 13 14.66 4.59 -9.76
N PRO A 14 13.82 4.91 -10.75
CA PRO A 14 13.90 6.19 -11.46
C PRO A 14 13.96 7.30 -10.41
N ARG A 15 14.73 8.36 -10.66
CA ARG A 15 14.75 9.53 -9.78
C ARG A 15 13.34 10.12 -9.81
N ASP A 16 12.53 9.79 -8.80
CA ASP A 16 11.20 10.36 -8.66
C ASP A 16 11.38 11.89 -8.58
N THR A 17 10.54 12.64 -9.30
CA THR A 17 10.53 14.10 -9.18
C THR A 17 10.16 14.51 -7.76
N LEU A 18 10.51 15.72 -7.30
CA LEU A 18 10.16 16.19 -5.94
C LEU A 18 8.65 16.04 -5.66
N MET A 19 7.81 16.35 -6.65
CA MET A 19 6.36 16.16 -6.56
C MET A 19 5.96 14.70 -6.48
N GLU A 20 6.57 13.83 -7.29
CA GLU A 20 6.32 12.39 -7.22
C GLU A 20 6.76 11.80 -5.87
N THR A 21 7.86 12.29 -5.30
CA THR A 21 8.37 11.84 -4.00
C THR A 21 7.43 12.24 -2.88
N VAL A 22 6.94 13.49 -2.88
CA VAL A 22 5.94 13.97 -1.92
C VAL A 22 4.63 13.22 -2.09
N ALA A 23 4.11 13.11 -3.32
CA ALA A 23 2.87 12.40 -3.62
C ALA A 23 2.95 10.93 -3.22
N LYS A 24 4.07 10.25 -3.51
CA LYS A 24 4.27 8.84 -3.18
C LYS A 24 4.43 8.59 -1.69
N THR A 25 5.11 9.49 -0.99
CA THR A 25 5.27 9.41 0.46
C THR A 25 3.94 9.70 1.15
N ALA A 26 3.22 10.74 0.72
CA ALA A 26 1.88 11.05 1.20
C ALA A 26 0.92 9.90 0.93
N ALA A 27 0.88 9.36 -0.29
CA ALA A 27 0.04 8.22 -0.64
C ALA A 27 0.37 6.97 0.18
N ARG A 28 1.66 6.71 0.46
CA ARG A 28 2.08 5.57 1.29
C ARG A 28 1.68 5.75 2.76
N THR A 29 1.93 6.93 3.33
CA THR A 29 1.64 7.24 4.74
C THR A 29 0.13 7.29 4.98
N VAL A 30 -0.57 8.14 4.22
CA VAL A 30 -2.03 8.31 4.30
C VAL A 30 -2.73 7.02 3.89
N GLY A 31 -2.30 6.37 2.80
CA GLY A 31 -2.93 5.15 2.29
C GLY A 31 -2.78 3.93 3.19
N SER A 32 -1.65 3.75 3.91
CA SER A 32 -1.46 2.55 4.75
C SER A 32 -2.20 2.61 6.08
N GLU A 33 -2.35 3.82 6.64
CA GLU A 33 -3.04 4.07 7.90
C GLU A 33 -4.55 4.25 7.68
N LEU A 34 -4.94 5.13 6.75
CA LEU A 34 -6.36 5.38 6.46
C LEU A 34 -6.94 4.28 5.57
N GLY A 35 -6.20 3.71 4.62
CA GLY A 35 -6.73 2.69 3.72
C GLY A 35 -7.23 1.45 4.46
N ARG A 36 -6.49 0.92 5.43
CA ARG A 36 -6.97 -0.23 6.23
C ARG A 36 -8.15 0.12 7.13
N ARG A 37 -8.19 1.35 7.67
CA ARG A 37 -9.32 1.83 8.49
C ARG A 37 -10.58 2.02 7.64
N LEU A 38 -10.44 2.60 6.46
CA LEU A 38 -11.52 2.75 5.47
C LEU A 38 -11.99 1.40 4.98
N ILE A 39 -11.09 0.50 4.60
CA ILE A 39 -11.44 -0.86 4.17
C ILE A 39 -12.17 -1.60 5.30
N ARG A 40 -11.69 -1.59 6.54
CA ARG A 40 -12.38 -2.28 7.64
C ARG A 40 -13.67 -1.58 8.06
N GLY A 41 -13.77 -0.26 7.91
CA GLY A 41 -14.98 0.50 8.17
C GLY A 41 -16.06 0.24 7.13
N VAL A 42 -15.71 0.32 5.85
CA VAL A 42 -16.62 0.03 4.73
C VAL A 42 -16.96 -1.46 4.69
N LEU A 43 -15.97 -2.36 4.69
CA LEU A 43 -16.24 -3.80 4.73
C LEU A 43 -16.97 -4.21 6.02
N GLY A 44 -16.64 -3.61 7.17
CA GLY A 44 -17.36 -3.86 8.43
C GLY A 44 -18.80 -3.32 8.41
N SER A 45 -19.06 -2.21 7.73
CA SER A 45 -20.40 -1.67 7.53
C SER A 45 -21.21 -2.54 6.56
N LEU A 46 -20.60 -3.04 5.49
CA LEU A 46 -21.27 -3.88 4.49
C LEU A 46 -21.52 -5.31 5.00
N LEU A 47 -20.56 -5.88 5.74
CA LEU A 47 -20.61 -7.28 6.18
C LEU A 47 -21.16 -7.43 7.62
N GLY A 48 -20.92 -6.46 8.50
CA GLY A 48 -21.34 -6.44 9.90
C GLY A 48 -22.56 -5.56 10.19
N GLY A 49 -23.01 -4.75 9.22
CA GLY A 49 -24.27 -4.00 9.31
C GLY A 49 -25.52 -4.85 9.08
N ARG A 50 -25.37 -6.16 8.84
CA ARG A 50 -26.48 -7.11 8.73
C ARG A 50 -26.75 -7.78 10.08
N LYS A 51 -27.17 -6.97 11.03
CA LYS A 51 -28.03 -7.43 12.11
C LYS A 51 -29.40 -6.80 11.93
#